data_AF-A0A954C2L4-F1
#
_entry.id   AF-A0A954C2L4-F1
#
_cell.length_a   1.000
_cell.length_b   1.000
_cell.length_c   1.000
_cell.angle_alpha   90.00
_cell.angle_beta   90.00
_cell.angle_gamma   90.00
#
_symmetry.space_group_name_H-M   'P 1'
#
loop_
_entity.id
_entity.type
_entity.pdbx_description
1 polymer ?
#
loop_
_entity_poly.entity_id
_entity_poly.type
_entity_poly.pdbx_seq_one_letter_code
_entity_poly.pdbx_strand_id
1 'polypeptide(L)'
;RLVRRCRVLCEDLTPDAQAELLIHLRACTAADLERALGAVDLARLCGDLARAGWEQDPPASLLTLLSAARVGELSPATRAALARGLMAGPSHRAEERALLAIFRGTPLEQLTAFKLALDAGYPDDLSSLVYDEVDDPALREALIERCRLAAGPGRIVLVDVDDTLFPFLNDSRYPDGRLYPGVRALLRALRAGQPTSVGLLTARPAPLGAYTVRGLAARGVPVTLALTGTLAGLRSHAAMAANKREAFARYRGLYPDLPALFCGDTGQGDAEVALALLADGALDLALLHDVVGLEPAARAALEAKGVVLFETYLGAALALEGAGWIDAEQLLRVTRFARAEWKAIPFAEDAPIQAVWARDLAAVEARLGRALGPGPR
;
A
#
# COMPACT_ATOMS: atom_id res chain seq x y z
N ARG A 1 19.89 8.92 27.99
CA ARG A 1 20.47 7.83 28.82
C ARG A 1 19.65 6.56 28.70
N LEU A 2 18.33 6.60 28.95
CA LEU A 2 17.41 5.47 28.76
C LEU A 2 17.55 4.77 27.39
N VAL A 3 17.45 5.51 26.29
CA VAL A 3 17.57 4.95 24.92
C VAL A 3 18.83 4.10 24.72
N ARG A 4 19.98 4.60 25.18
CA ARG A 4 21.26 3.86 25.10
C ARG A 4 21.20 2.60 25.97
N ARG A 5 20.58 2.67 27.14
CA ARG A 5 20.44 1.51 28.03
C ARG A 5 19.53 0.44 27.42
N CYS A 6 18.37 0.82 26.88
CA CYS A 6 17.46 -0.10 26.19
C CYS A 6 18.16 -0.81 25.03
N ARG A 7 18.94 -0.09 24.20
CA ARG A 7 19.72 -0.72 23.13
C ARG A 7 20.65 -1.81 23.63
N VAL A 8 21.43 -1.52 24.67
CA VAL A 8 22.37 -2.48 25.27
C VAL A 8 21.62 -3.69 25.84
N LEU A 9 20.51 -3.48 26.53
CA LEU A 9 19.71 -4.58 27.10
C LEU A 9 19.07 -5.48 26.02
N CYS A 10 18.73 -4.91 24.85
CA CYS A 10 18.19 -5.67 23.72
C CYS A 10 19.26 -6.36 22.87
N GLU A 11 20.55 -6.08 23.05
CA GLU A 11 21.62 -6.77 22.31
C GLU A 11 21.85 -8.20 22.84
N ASP A 12 21.56 -8.45 24.12
CA ASP A 12 21.62 -9.75 24.79
C ASP A 12 20.51 -9.87 25.86
N LEU A 13 19.34 -10.35 25.43
CA LEU A 13 18.11 -10.30 26.22
C LEU A 13 17.98 -11.44 27.24
N THR A 14 18.89 -11.46 28.22
CA THR A 14 18.82 -12.37 29.38
C THR A 14 17.62 -12.09 30.29
N PRO A 15 17.20 -13.02 31.17
CA PRO A 15 16.11 -12.76 32.13
C PRO A 15 16.32 -11.51 33.00
N ASP A 16 17.56 -11.27 33.45
CA ASP A 16 17.90 -10.05 34.21
C ASP A 16 17.78 -8.80 33.35
N ALA A 17 18.21 -8.85 32.09
CA ALA A 17 18.06 -7.75 31.15
C ALA A 17 16.59 -7.45 30.85
N GLN A 18 15.74 -8.47 30.75
CA GLN A 18 14.28 -8.31 30.60
C GLN A 18 13.66 -7.63 31.81
N ALA A 19 14.01 -8.08 33.02
CA ALA A 19 13.51 -7.49 34.27
C ALA A 19 13.94 -6.02 34.39
N GLU A 20 15.19 -5.70 34.06
CA GLU A 20 15.69 -4.33 34.07
C GLU A 20 14.99 -3.46 33.02
N LEU A 21 14.82 -3.98 31.80
CA LEU A 21 14.14 -3.28 30.72
C LEU A 21 12.69 -2.98 31.10
N LEU A 22 11.99 -3.94 31.70
CA LEU A 22 10.63 -3.79 32.20
C LEU A 22 10.52 -2.67 33.24
N ILE A 23 11.45 -2.60 34.21
CA ILE A 23 11.49 -1.53 35.22
C ILE A 23 11.62 -0.16 34.55
N HIS A 24 12.59 -0.04 33.63
CA HIS A 24 12.85 1.21 32.92
C HIS A 24 11.67 1.65 32.04
N LEU A 25 11.08 0.72 31.29
CA LEU A 25 9.95 1.01 30.42
C LEU A 25 8.63 1.19 31.18
N ARG A 26 8.50 0.75 32.43
CA ARG A 26 7.34 1.11 33.27
C ARG A 26 7.42 2.53 33.80
N ALA A 27 8.61 2.96 34.21
CA ALA A 27 8.80 4.24 34.88
C ALA A 27 8.99 5.44 33.92
N CYS A 28 9.27 5.19 32.64
CA CYS A 28 9.56 6.26 31.69
C CYS A 28 8.30 6.97 31.17
N THR A 29 8.46 8.22 30.73
CA THR A 29 7.37 8.97 30.08
C THR A 29 6.96 8.34 28.74
N ALA A 30 5.78 8.66 28.21
CA ALA A 30 5.33 8.21 26.89
C ALA A 30 6.34 8.57 25.78
N ALA A 31 6.86 9.81 25.80
CA ALA A 31 7.85 10.28 24.83
C ALA A 31 9.19 9.53 24.96
N ASP A 32 9.58 9.15 26.18
CA ASP A 32 10.77 8.35 26.42
C ASP A 32 10.59 6.89 25.98
N LEU A 33 9.40 6.31 26.19
CA LEU A 33 9.04 4.98 25.70
C LEU A 33 9.12 4.94 24.17
N GLU A 34 8.47 5.88 23.49
CA GLU A 34 8.49 5.98 22.01
C GLU A 34 9.92 6.08 21.49
N ARG A 35 10.75 6.95 22.08
CA ARG A 35 12.17 7.09 21.68
C ARG A 35 12.99 5.84 21.97
N ALA A 36 12.71 5.13 23.05
CA ALA A 36 13.41 3.90 23.39
C ALA A 36 13.07 2.78 22.39
N LEU A 37 11.77 2.60 22.10
CA LEU A 37 11.30 1.57 21.16
C LEU A 37 11.69 1.87 19.72
N GLY A 38 11.69 3.14 19.30
CA GLY A 38 12.17 3.55 17.97
C GLY A 38 13.67 3.40 17.75
N ALA A 39 14.45 3.11 18.81
CA ALA A 39 15.90 2.93 18.75
C ALA A 39 16.34 1.46 18.84
N VAL A 40 15.40 0.52 19.00
CA VAL A 40 15.67 -0.92 19.08
C VAL A 40 15.09 -1.65 17.88
N ASP A 41 15.68 -2.79 17.54
CA ASP A 41 15.11 -3.72 16.57
C ASP A 41 13.95 -4.47 17.24
N LEU A 42 12.72 -4.02 17.01
CA LEU A 42 11.53 -4.59 17.62
C LEU A 42 11.23 -6.01 17.11
N ALA A 43 11.60 -6.33 15.86
CA ALA A 43 11.42 -7.69 15.34
C ALA A 43 12.33 -8.67 16.08
N ARG A 44 13.60 -8.29 16.26
CA ARG A 44 14.53 -9.06 17.08
C ARG A 44 14.07 -9.18 18.53
N LEU A 45 13.64 -8.08 19.15
CA LEU A 45 13.15 -8.09 20.53
C LEU A 45 11.97 -9.06 20.71
N CYS A 46 10.96 -9.00 19.84
CA CYS A 46 9.83 -9.92 19.88
C CYS A 46 10.25 -11.38 19.69
N GLY A 47 11.16 -11.66 18.75
CA GLY A 47 11.69 -13.01 18.55
C GLY A 47 12.50 -13.54 19.73
N ASP A 48 13.26 -12.68 20.41
CA ASP A 48 14.03 -13.04 21.61
C ASP A 48 13.10 -13.31 22.80
N LEU A 49 12.05 -12.49 22.97
CA LEU A 49 10.99 -12.76 23.95
C LEU A 49 10.27 -14.08 23.68
N ALA A 50 10.07 -14.41 22.40
CA ALA A 50 9.42 -15.66 22.04
C ALA A 50 10.23 -16.90 22.39
N ARG A 51 11.53 -16.87 22.11
CA ARG A 51 12.44 -17.95 22.49
C ARG A 51 12.60 -18.09 24.00
N ALA A 52 12.45 -17.00 24.75
CA ALA A 52 12.53 -17.02 26.22
C ALA A 52 11.29 -17.63 26.90
N GLY A 53 10.19 -17.83 26.16
CA GLY A 53 8.95 -18.40 26.65
C GLY A 53 8.01 -17.36 27.27
N TRP A 54 6.95 -17.04 26.54
CA TRP A 54 5.92 -16.04 26.91
C TRP A 54 5.17 -16.34 28.22
N GLU A 55 5.19 -17.59 28.66
CA GLU A 55 4.26 -18.13 29.66
C GLU A 55 4.75 -18.01 31.11
N GLN A 56 5.99 -17.60 31.35
CA GLN A 56 6.50 -17.39 32.70
C GLN A 56 6.06 -16.01 33.22
N ASP A 57 4.85 -15.97 33.80
CA ASP A 57 4.21 -14.86 34.51
C ASP A 57 3.63 -13.69 33.65
N PRO A 58 2.44 -13.91 33.02
CA PRO A 58 1.88 -13.02 32.00
C PRO A 58 1.56 -11.57 32.41
N PRO A 59 0.97 -11.25 33.59
CA PRO A 59 0.51 -9.89 33.87
C PRO A 59 1.68 -8.89 34.08
N ALA A 60 2.89 -9.40 34.32
CA ALA A 60 4.07 -8.58 34.57
C ALA A 60 5.12 -8.62 33.45
N SER A 61 4.89 -9.32 32.34
CA SER A 61 5.90 -9.48 31.28
C SER A 61 6.11 -8.21 30.46
N LEU A 62 7.29 -8.14 29.81
CA LEU A 62 7.61 -7.07 28.86
C LEU A 62 6.61 -7.04 27.70
N LEU A 63 6.13 -8.20 27.27
CA LEU A 63 5.09 -8.29 26.28
C LEU A 63 3.83 -7.56 26.71
N THR A 64 3.25 -7.92 27.86
CA THR A 64 1.98 -7.36 28.32
C THR A 64 2.08 -5.86 28.50
N LEU A 65 3.25 -5.37 28.91
CA LEU A 65 3.54 -3.94 28.95
C LEU A 65 3.37 -3.30 27.57
N LEU A 66 4.01 -3.87 26.54
CA LEU A 66 4.09 -3.30 25.20
C LEU A 66 2.84 -3.54 24.34
N SER A 67 2.11 -4.64 24.56
CA SER A 67 0.95 -5.03 23.76
C SER A 67 -0.39 -4.59 24.34
N ALA A 68 -0.47 -4.39 25.66
CA ALA A 68 -1.74 -4.08 26.34
C ALA A 68 -1.67 -2.85 27.25
N ALA A 69 -0.67 -2.74 28.13
CA ALA A 69 -0.68 -1.73 29.19
C ALA A 69 -0.33 -0.31 28.70
N ARG A 70 0.70 -0.19 27.85
CA ARG A 70 1.21 1.10 27.35
C ARG A 70 1.06 1.28 25.84
N VAL A 71 0.41 0.34 25.15
CA VAL A 71 0.26 0.39 23.69
C VAL A 71 -0.45 1.67 23.23
N GLY A 72 -1.42 2.16 24.00
CA GLY A 72 -2.15 3.41 23.71
C GLY A 72 -1.25 4.66 23.67
N GLU A 73 -0.07 4.60 24.27
CA GLU A 73 0.90 5.71 24.31
C GLU A 73 1.85 5.74 23.10
N LEU A 74 1.90 4.65 22.33
CA LEU A 74 2.81 4.48 21.21
C LEU A 74 2.28 5.12 19.93
N SER A 75 3.15 5.56 19.04
CA SER A 75 2.73 6.00 17.71
C SER A 75 2.18 4.83 16.87
N PRO A 76 1.31 5.08 15.87
CA PRO A 76 0.87 4.06 14.93
C PRO A 76 2.02 3.29 14.26
N ALA A 77 3.13 3.99 13.96
CA ALA A 77 4.31 3.37 13.36
C ALA A 77 5.00 2.38 14.31
N THR A 78 5.17 2.75 15.59
CA THR A 78 5.78 1.89 16.59
C THR A 78 4.89 0.68 16.91
N ARG A 79 3.56 0.86 16.97
CA ARG A 79 2.61 -0.26 17.09
C ARG A 79 2.71 -1.22 15.90
N ALA A 80 2.82 -0.70 14.68
CA ALA A 80 2.95 -1.52 13.48
C ALA A 80 4.27 -2.32 13.50
N ALA A 81 5.36 -1.71 13.94
CA ALA A 81 6.64 -2.41 14.11
C ALA A 81 6.58 -3.52 15.19
N LEU A 82 5.90 -3.27 16.32
CA LEU A 82 5.65 -4.29 17.33
C LEU A 82 4.81 -5.45 16.76
N ALA A 83 3.68 -5.14 16.13
CA ALA A 83 2.78 -6.13 15.56
C ALA A 83 3.46 -7.02 14.51
N ARG A 84 4.31 -6.45 13.63
CA ARG A 84 5.12 -7.26 12.71
C ARG A 84 6.15 -8.12 13.43
N GLY A 85 6.81 -7.58 14.45
CA GLY A 85 7.78 -8.33 15.24
C GLY A 85 7.17 -9.55 15.93
N LEU A 86 5.90 -9.46 16.36
CA LEU A 86 5.16 -10.59 16.94
C LEU A 86 4.91 -11.73 15.95
N MET A 87 4.85 -11.44 14.65
CA MET A 87 4.52 -12.41 13.61
C MET A 87 5.75 -12.83 12.80
N ALA A 88 6.96 -12.50 13.26
CA ALA A 88 8.21 -12.91 12.63
C ALA A 88 8.54 -14.36 13.00
N GLY A 89 7.88 -15.33 12.35
CA GLY A 89 8.06 -16.78 12.59
C GLY A 89 6.74 -17.50 12.87
N PRO A 90 6.76 -18.80 13.25
CA PRO A 90 5.54 -19.53 13.59
C PRO A 90 4.80 -18.81 14.72
N SER A 91 3.57 -18.38 14.47
CA SER A 91 2.75 -17.72 15.48
C SER A 91 2.33 -18.75 16.55
N HIS A 92 2.53 -18.42 17.82
CA HIS A 92 1.90 -19.15 18.91
C HIS A 92 0.70 -18.35 19.43
N ARG A 93 -0.17 -19.02 20.19
CA ARG A 93 -1.40 -18.42 20.75
C ARG A 93 -1.11 -17.18 21.63
N ALA A 94 0.11 -17.00 22.11
CA ALA A 94 0.48 -15.86 22.93
C ALA A 94 0.71 -14.60 22.07
N GLU A 95 1.40 -14.73 20.93
CA GLU A 95 1.62 -13.67 19.96
C GLU A 95 0.30 -13.20 19.34
N GLU A 96 -0.58 -14.11 18.92
CA GLU A 96 -1.89 -13.74 18.35
C GLU A 96 -2.77 -12.96 19.34
N ARG A 97 -2.75 -13.36 20.62
CA ARG A 97 -3.47 -12.62 21.68
C ARG A 97 -2.85 -11.25 21.94
N ALA A 98 -1.52 -11.15 21.92
CA ALA A 98 -0.83 -9.86 22.04
C ALA A 98 -1.12 -8.95 20.84
N LEU A 99 -1.18 -9.51 19.64
CA LEU A 99 -1.57 -8.80 18.43
C LEU A 99 -2.99 -8.23 18.57
N LEU A 100 -3.95 -9.06 18.97
CA LEU A 100 -5.32 -8.57 19.23
C LEU A 100 -5.36 -7.51 20.34
N ALA A 101 -4.52 -7.63 21.38
CA ALA A 101 -4.39 -6.62 22.41
C ALA A 101 -3.89 -5.28 21.85
N ILE A 102 -2.91 -5.29 20.93
CA ILE A 102 -2.43 -4.08 20.24
C ILE A 102 -3.56 -3.43 19.44
N PHE A 103 -4.32 -4.20 18.68
CA PHE A 103 -5.47 -3.69 17.91
C PHE A 103 -6.55 -3.10 18.80
N ARG A 104 -6.85 -3.73 19.94
CA ARG A 104 -7.84 -3.24 20.92
C ARG A 104 -7.36 -2.00 21.67
N GLY A 105 -6.09 -1.95 22.04
CA GLY A 105 -5.47 -0.82 22.73
C GLY A 105 -5.12 0.36 21.83
N THR A 106 -5.18 0.19 20.50
CA THR A 106 -5.04 1.29 19.54
C THR A 106 -6.33 2.13 19.52
N PRO A 107 -6.27 3.46 19.76
CA PRO A 107 -7.43 4.34 19.66
C PRO A 107 -8.07 4.29 18.26
N LEU A 108 -9.40 4.40 18.18
CA LEU A 108 -10.14 4.22 16.92
C LEU A 108 -9.73 5.24 15.85
N GLU A 109 -9.48 6.48 16.26
CA GLU A 109 -9.00 7.57 15.43
C GLU A 109 -7.57 7.36 14.90
N GLN A 110 -6.79 6.50 15.56
CA GLN A 110 -5.43 6.13 15.14
C GLN A 110 -5.39 4.79 14.40
N LEU A 111 -6.49 4.04 14.39
CA LEU A 111 -6.52 2.68 13.86
C LEU A 111 -6.25 2.65 12.35
N THR A 112 -6.77 3.60 11.58
CA THR A 112 -6.47 3.75 10.14
C THR A 112 -4.98 3.95 9.90
N ALA A 113 -4.35 4.88 10.63
CA ALA A 113 -2.91 5.15 10.48
C ALA A 113 -2.06 3.93 10.87
N PHE A 114 -2.48 3.17 11.88
CA PHE A 114 -1.81 1.94 12.30
C PHE A 114 -1.92 0.84 11.24
N LYS A 115 -3.13 0.61 10.70
CA LYS A 115 -3.39 -0.34 9.61
C LYS A 115 -2.53 -0.01 8.37
N LEU A 116 -2.51 1.26 7.94
CA LEU A 116 -1.69 1.70 6.80
C LEU A 116 -0.18 1.62 7.09
N ALA A 117 0.24 1.78 8.35
CA ALA A 117 1.64 1.57 8.74
C ALA A 117 2.04 0.09 8.76
N LEU A 118 1.10 -0.83 8.97
CA LEU A 118 1.31 -2.27 8.79
C LEU A 118 1.56 -2.60 7.32
N ASP A 119 0.73 -2.07 6.42
CA ASP A 119 0.86 -2.25 4.97
C ASP A 119 2.19 -1.79 4.39
N ALA A 120 2.84 -0.81 5.00
CA ALA A 120 4.17 -0.35 4.59
C ALA A 120 5.30 -1.37 4.87
N GLY A 121 5.01 -2.47 5.58
CA GLY A 121 5.97 -3.49 5.99
C GLY A 121 6.07 -4.71 5.08
N TYR A 122 5.50 -4.68 3.87
CA TYR A 122 5.48 -5.81 2.92
C TYR A 122 6.83 -6.56 2.79
N PRO A 123 6.86 -7.91 2.73
CA PRO A 123 5.70 -8.81 2.53
C PRO A 123 4.82 -9.01 3.76
N ASP A 124 5.24 -8.52 4.94
CA ASP A 124 4.50 -8.69 6.19
C ASP A 124 3.44 -7.58 6.36
N ASP A 125 2.54 -7.47 5.37
CA ASP A 125 1.44 -6.50 5.35
C ASP A 125 0.25 -6.91 6.23
N LEU A 126 -0.75 -6.04 6.38
CA LEU A 126 -1.90 -6.32 7.24
C LEU A 126 -2.72 -7.52 6.74
N SER A 127 -2.85 -7.69 5.43
CA SER A 127 -3.64 -8.78 4.84
C SER A 127 -2.98 -10.12 5.14
N SER A 128 -1.69 -10.24 4.90
CA SER A 128 -0.96 -11.48 5.21
C SER A 128 -0.94 -11.75 6.71
N LEU A 129 -0.70 -10.72 7.53
CA LEU A 129 -0.75 -10.85 8.98
C LEU A 129 -2.11 -11.38 9.48
N VAL A 130 -3.24 -10.85 8.98
CA VAL A 130 -4.57 -11.25 9.48
C VAL A 130 -5.02 -12.59 8.94
N TYR A 131 -4.80 -12.86 7.66
CA TYR A 131 -5.40 -14.01 7.00
C TYR A 131 -4.49 -15.22 6.90
N ASP A 132 -3.18 -14.99 6.77
CA ASP A 132 -2.20 -16.04 6.50
C ASP A 132 -1.42 -16.43 7.77
N GLU A 133 -1.12 -15.48 8.66
CA GLU A 133 -0.30 -15.72 9.87
C GLU A 133 -1.10 -15.99 11.17
N VAL A 134 -2.37 -15.57 11.23
CA VAL A 134 -3.25 -15.87 12.38
C VAL A 134 -4.01 -17.16 12.10
N ASP A 135 -3.70 -18.20 12.87
CA ASP A 135 -4.27 -19.54 12.75
C ASP A 135 -5.63 -19.64 13.44
N ASP A 136 -5.80 -19.01 14.62
CA ASP A 136 -7.05 -19.06 15.38
C ASP A 136 -8.18 -18.29 14.67
N PRO A 137 -9.25 -18.98 14.20
CA PRO A 137 -10.35 -18.33 13.47
C PRO A 137 -11.11 -17.28 14.30
N ALA A 138 -11.23 -17.48 15.61
CA ALA A 138 -11.93 -16.54 16.48
C ALA A 138 -11.11 -15.27 16.71
N LEU A 139 -9.78 -15.40 16.83
CA LEU A 139 -8.90 -14.23 16.92
C LEU A 139 -8.83 -13.46 15.60
N ARG A 140 -8.77 -14.17 14.46
CA ARG A 140 -8.83 -13.56 13.13
C ARG A 140 -10.12 -12.77 12.92
N GLU A 141 -11.29 -13.34 13.25
CA GLU A 141 -12.56 -12.60 13.13
C GLU A 141 -12.58 -11.38 14.06
N ALA A 142 -12.07 -11.49 15.29
CA ALA A 142 -11.98 -10.36 16.21
C ALA A 142 -11.04 -9.23 15.69
N LEU A 143 -9.96 -9.58 14.99
CA LEU A 143 -9.08 -8.62 14.33
C LEU A 143 -9.77 -7.92 13.16
N ILE A 144 -10.49 -8.67 12.33
CA ILE A 144 -11.26 -8.12 11.19
C ILE A 144 -12.34 -7.18 11.72
N GLU A 145 -13.15 -7.60 12.69
CA GLU A 145 -14.15 -6.75 13.34
C GLU A 145 -13.54 -5.48 13.91
N ARG A 146 -12.37 -5.60 14.56
CA ARG A 146 -11.67 -4.41 15.05
C ARG A 146 -11.26 -3.48 13.91
N CYS A 147 -10.74 -4.00 12.79
CA CYS A 147 -10.37 -3.20 11.62
C CYS A 147 -11.54 -2.40 11.05
N ARG A 148 -12.76 -2.95 11.10
CA ARG A 148 -14.00 -2.30 10.64
C ARG A 148 -14.41 -1.09 11.47
N LEU A 149 -13.91 -0.97 12.70
CA LEU A 149 -14.21 0.16 13.60
C LEU A 149 -13.32 1.39 13.36
N ALA A 150 -12.37 1.32 12.42
CA ALA A 150 -11.47 2.43 12.15
C ALA A 150 -12.23 3.70 11.73
N ALA A 151 -11.76 4.86 12.20
CA ALA A 151 -12.43 6.15 11.96
C ALA A 151 -11.46 7.26 11.54
N GLY A 152 -10.26 6.90 11.06
CA GLY A 152 -9.22 7.84 10.63
C GLY A 152 -9.22 8.07 9.11
N PRO A 153 -8.67 9.19 8.64
CA PRO A 153 -8.57 9.49 7.22
C PRO A 153 -7.58 8.56 6.52
N GLY A 154 -7.87 8.23 5.27
CA GLY A 154 -6.92 7.58 4.39
C GLY A 154 -7.52 7.17 3.06
N ARG A 155 -6.70 6.57 2.21
CA ARG A 155 -7.12 6.05 0.89
C ARG A 155 -6.39 4.75 0.55
N ILE A 156 -7.04 3.96 -0.29
CA ILE A 156 -6.46 2.78 -0.92
C ILE A 156 -6.29 3.07 -2.41
N VAL A 157 -5.09 2.86 -2.93
CA VAL A 157 -4.79 2.92 -4.37
C VAL A 157 -4.17 1.60 -4.77
N LEU A 158 -4.85 0.86 -5.64
CA LEU A 158 -4.33 -0.38 -6.18
C LEU A 158 -4.02 -0.19 -7.66
N VAL A 159 -2.87 -0.69 -8.08
CA VAL A 159 -2.44 -0.61 -9.47
C VAL A 159 -2.08 -1.98 -10.00
N ASP A 160 -2.48 -2.28 -11.23
CA ASP A 160 -1.86 -3.38 -11.96
C ASP A 160 -0.41 -3.02 -12.35
N VAL A 161 0.32 -3.97 -12.93
CA VAL A 161 1.74 -3.85 -13.29
C VAL A 161 1.92 -3.78 -14.79
N ASP A 162 1.47 -4.80 -15.51
CA ASP A 162 1.83 -5.03 -16.91
C ASP A 162 0.89 -4.21 -17.80
N ASP A 163 1.43 -3.44 -18.76
CA ASP A 163 0.68 -2.44 -19.56
C ASP A 163 0.01 -1.30 -18.76
N THR A 164 0.11 -1.34 -17.42
CA THR A 164 -0.31 -0.26 -16.53
C THR A 164 0.88 0.59 -16.10
N LEU A 165 1.95 0.02 -15.54
CA LEU A 165 3.12 0.79 -15.08
C LEU A 165 4.20 0.94 -16.16
N PHE A 166 4.30 -0.03 -17.05
CA PHE A 166 5.22 -0.06 -18.19
C PHE A 166 4.62 -0.95 -19.30
N PRO A 167 4.93 -0.68 -20.58
CA PRO A 167 4.50 -1.52 -21.69
C PRO A 167 5.13 -2.91 -21.56
N PHE A 168 4.32 -3.96 -21.73
CA PHE A 168 4.80 -5.34 -21.66
C PHE A 168 4.12 -6.30 -22.64
N LEU A 169 2.79 -6.31 -22.75
CA LEU A 169 2.07 -7.30 -23.57
C LEU A 169 1.35 -6.66 -24.76
N ASN A 170 0.61 -5.57 -24.52
CA ASN A 170 -0.31 -5.01 -25.50
C ASN A 170 0.13 -3.63 -26.02
N ASP A 171 0.84 -2.85 -25.20
CA ASP A 171 1.15 -1.47 -25.57
C ASP A 171 2.47 -1.34 -26.34
N SER A 172 2.38 -1.35 -27.66
CA SER A 172 3.53 -1.14 -28.55
C SER A 172 3.86 0.33 -28.81
N ARG A 173 3.11 1.28 -28.23
CA ARG A 173 3.29 2.72 -28.48
C ARG A 173 4.50 3.30 -27.75
N TYR A 174 4.99 2.59 -26.74
CA TYR A 174 6.13 2.99 -25.91
C TYR A 174 7.23 1.91 -25.97
N PRO A 175 8.52 2.28 -25.78
CA PRO A 175 9.58 1.28 -25.72
C PRO A 175 9.46 0.35 -24.51
N ASP A 176 9.65 -0.95 -24.74
CA ASP A 176 9.52 -2.01 -23.73
C ASP A 176 10.34 -1.76 -22.46
N GLY A 177 9.77 -2.17 -21.31
CA GLY A 177 10.47 -2.23 -20.02
C GLY A 177 10.80 -0.87 -19.38
N ARG A 178 10.33 0.24 -19.95
CA ARG A 178 10.43 1.59 -19.37
C ARG A 178 9.11 1.99 -18.72
N LEU A 179 9.18 2.68 -17.58
CA LEU A 179 7.96 3.21 -16.95
C LEU A 179 7.30 4.24 -17.86
N TYR A 180 5.96 4.24 -17.90
CA TYR A 180 5.23 5.28 -18.61
C TYR A 180 5.55 6.66 -18.01
N PRO A 181 5.80 7.69 -18.84
CA PRO A 181 6.09 9.04 -18.35
C PRO A 181 4.99 9.58 -17.43
N GLY A 182 5.35 9.91 -16.20
CA GLY A 182 4.44 10.47 -15.21
C GLY A 182 3.92 9.47 -14.17
N VAL A 183 3.99 8.16 -14.40
CA VAL A 183 3.44 7.15 -13.45
C VAL A 183 4.01 7.29 -12.04
N ARG A 184 5.34 7.47 -11.94
CA ARG A 184 6.04 7.66 -10.66
C ARG A 184 5.56 8.91 -9.94
N ALA A 185 5.42 10.00 -10.68
CA ALA A 185 4.99 11.27 -10.12
C ALA A 185 3.52 11.22 -9.70
N LEU A 186 2.67 10.54 -10.48
CA LEU A 186 1.26 10.38 -10.18
C LEU A 186 1.03 9.57 -8.90
N LEU A 187 1.70 8.42 -8.76
CA LEU A 187 1.60 7.60 -7.54
C LEU A 187 2.15 8.32 -6.31
N ARG A 188 3.21 9.15 -6.47
CA ARG A 188 3.67 10.03 -5.39
C ARG A 188 2.64 11.09 -5.04
N ALA A 189 1.96 11.66 -6.03
CA ALA A 189 0.90 12.64 -5.81
C ALA A 189 -0.27 12.03 -5.03
N LEU A 190 -0.72 10.82 -5.40
CA LEU A 190 -1.79 10.12 -4.68
C LEU A 190 -1.45 9.76 -3.23
N ARG A 191 -0.15 9.62 -2.91
CA ARG A 191 0.33 9.44 -1.52
C ARG A 191 0.52 10.75 -0.76
N ALA A 192 0.58 11.87 -1.46
CA ALA A 192 0.77 13.17 -0.83
C ALA A 192 -0.57 13.72 -0.35
N GLY A 193 -0.57 14.34 0.83
CA GLY A 193 -1.73 15.05 1.39
C GLY A 193 -2.55 14.27 2.41
N GLN A 194 -2.55 12.93 2.37
CA GLN A 194 -3.18 12.10 3.41
C GLN A 194 -2.57 10.70 3.46
N PRO A 195 -2.81 9.92 4.52
CA PRO A 195 -2.37 8.53 4.59
C PRO A 195 -2.94 7.69 3.44
N THR A 196 -2.08 7.12 2.61
CA THR A 196 -2.50 6.30 1.45
C THR A 196 -1.66 5.04 1.36
N SER A 197 -2.33 3.89 1.24
CA SER A 197 -1.69 2.64 0.82
C SER A 197 -1.67 2.59 -0.71
N VAL A 198 -0.50 2.35 -1.30
CA VAL A 198 -0.36 2.12 -2.75
C VAL A 198 0.08 0.68 -2.96
N GLY A 199 -0.85 -0.18 -3.33
CA GLY A 199 -0.60 -1.60 -3.53
C GLY A 199 -0.57 -2.00 -5.00
N LEU A 200 0.12 -3.10 -5.29
CA LEU A 200 -0.07 -3.81 -6.54
C LEU A 200 -1.29 -4.74 -6.40
N LEU A 201 -2.14 -4.78 -7.41
CA LEU A 201 -3.14 -5.84 -7.55
C LEU A 201 -2.73 -6.71 -8.73
N THR A 202 -2.14 -7.87 -8.45
CA THR A 202 -1.48 -8.67 -9.48
C THR A 202 -1.87 -10.14 -9.41
N ALA A 203 -2.00 -10.77 -10.58
CA ALA A 203 -2.14 -12.22 -10.69
C ALA A 203 -0.81 -12.97 -10.46
N ARG A 204 0.31 -12.25 -10.31
CA ARG A 204 1.63 -12.86 -10.08
C ARG A 204 1.66 -13.58 -8.72
N PRO A 205 2.31 -14.75 -8.63
CA PRO A 205 2.55 -15.45 -7.38
C PRO A 205 3.27 -14.61 -6.32
N ALA A 206 3.01 -14.87 -5.04
CA ALA A 206 3.57 -14.10 -3.91
C ALA A 206 5.11 -13.87 -3.93
N PRO A 207 5.96 -14.88 -4.22
CA PRO A 207 7.42 -14.66 -4.29
C PRO A 207 7.82 -13.66 -5.38
N LEU A 208 7.08 -13.65 -6.50
CA LEU A 208 7.28 -12.71 -7.60
C LEU A 208 6.70 -11.33 -7.26
N GLY A 209 5.66 -11.26 -6.42
CA GLY A 209 5.14 -10.01 -5.86
C GLY A 209 6.23 -9.24 -5.11
N ALA A 210 6.94 -9.90 -4.19
CA ALA A 210 8.00 -9.25 -3.42
C ALA A 210 9.19 -8.79 -4.24
N TYR A 211 9.60 -9.59 -5.23
CA TYR A 211 10.60 -9.17 -6.19
C TYR A 211 10.13 -7.93 -6.99
N THR A 212 8.86 -7.92 -7.41
CA THR A 212 8.27 -6.80 -8.17
C THR A 212 8.21 -5.52 -7.33
N VAL A 213 7.74 -5.59 -6.08
CA VAL A 213 7.70 -4.43 -5.16
C VAL A 213 9.10 -3.85 -4.96
N ARG A 214 10.11 -4.69 -4.68
CA ARG A 214 11.50 -4.23 -4.51
C ARG A 214 12.07 -3.62 -5.79
N GLY A 215 11.82 -4.23 -6.95
CA GLY A 215 12.26 -3.72 -8.24
C GLY A 215 11.62 -2.38 -8.60
N LEU A 216 10.33 -2.22 -8.32
CA LEU A 216 9.59 -0.96 -8.51
C LEU A 216 10.08 0.13 -7.54
N ALA A 217 10.33 -0.22 -6.27
CA ALA A 217 10.90 0.69 -5.29
C ALA A 217 12.30 1.18 -5.71
N ALA A 218 13.15 0.31 -6.24
CA ALA A 218 14.47 0.68 -6.79
C ALA A 218 14.36 1.65 -7.98
N ARG A 219 13.25 1.61 -8.73
CA ARG A 219 12.91 2.56 -9.80
C ARG A 219 12.19 3.81 -9.27
N GLY A 220 12.03 3.93 -7.96
CA GLY A 220 11.36 5.04 -7.29
C GLY A 220 9.86 5.08 -7.52
N VAL A 221 9.22 3.94 -7.75
CA VAL A 221 7.75 3.80 -7.74
C VAL A 221 7.31 3.54 -6.30
N PRO A 222 6.40 4.35 -5.72
CA PRO A 222 6.14 4.35 -4.29
C PRO A 222 5.08 3.31 -3.88
N VAL A 223 5.20 2.06 -4.35
CA VAL A 223 4.34 0.94 -3.96
C VAL A 223 4.78 0.38 -2.61
N THR A 224 3.83 0.03 -1.76
CA THR A 224 4.05 -0.43 -0.38
C THR A 224 3.64 -1.87 -0.15
N LEU A 225 2.79 -2.46 -0.98
CA LEU A 225 2.34 -3.85 -0.86
C LEU A 225 2.06 -4.48 -2.23
N ALA A 226 1.86 -5.80 -2.25
CA ALA A 226 1.34 -6.51 -3.42
C ALA A 226 0.29 -7.56 -3.03
N LEU A 227 -0.94 -7.33 -3.47
CA LEU A 227 -2.03 -8.31 -3.43
C LEU A 227 -1.80 -9.31 -4.55
N THR A 228 -1.18 -10.43 -4.20
CA THR A 228 -0.80 -11.50 -5.13
C THR A 228 -1.85 -12.61 -5.16
N GLY A 229 -2.13 -13.14 -6.34
CA GLY A 229 -2.93 -14.36 -6.49
C GLY A 229 -2.21 -15.63 -6.06
N THR A 230 -2.96 -16.74 -5.96
CA THR A 230 -2.39 -18.08 -5.75
C THR A 230 -1.83 -18.66 -7.07
N LEU A 231 -0.79 -19.51 -6.98
CA LEU A 231 -0.12 -20.16 -8.13
C LEU A 231 -1.08 -20.93 -9.07
N ALA A 232 -2.28 -21.29 -8.60
CA ALA A 232 -3.23 -22.12 -9.34
C ALA A 232 -4.02 -21.39 -10.45
N GLY A 233 -3.92 -20.05 -10.55
CA GLY A 233 -4.82 -19.21 -11.36
C GLY A 233 -4.37 -18.79 -12.75
N LEU A 234 -3.18 -19.15 -13.24
CA LEU A 234 -2.63 -18.67 -14.52
C LEU A 234 -3.23 -19.34 -15.78
N ARG A 235 -4.51 -19.73 -15.75
CA ARG A 235 -5.13 -20.52 -16.84
C ARG A 235 -6.01 -19.72 -17.80
N SER A 236 -6.54 -18.56 -17.41
CA SER A 236 -7.36 -17.68 -18.28
C SER A 236 -7.51 -16.26 -17.72
N HIS A 237 -7.87 -15.28 -18.56
CA HIS A 237 -8.19 -13.91 -18.12
C HIS A 237 -9.30 -13.89 -17.05
N ALA A 238 -10.32 -14.72 -17.20
CA ALA A 238 -11.40 -14.85 -16.23
C ALA A 238 -10.93 -15.38 -14.86
N ALA A 239 -9.98 -16.33 -14.84
CA ALA A 239 -9.37 -16.82 -13.60
C ALA A 239 -8.50 -15.75 -12.93
N MET A 240 -7.75 -14.98 -13.71
CA MET A 240 -6.98 -13.83 -13.20
C MET A 240 -7.89 -12.77 -12.59
N ALA A 241 -8.99 -12.44 -13.28
CA ALA A 241 -9.98 -11.49 -12.78
C ALA A 241 -10.66 -11.99 -11.49
N ALA A 242 -11.01 -13.27 -11.41
CA ALA A 242 -11.56 -13.87 -10.20
C ALA A 242 -10.59 -13.76 -9.00
N ASN A 243 -9.32 -14.10 -9.20
CA ASN A 243 -8.29 -14.00 -8.15
C ASN A 243 -8.06 -12.55 -7.72
N LYS A 244 -8.01 -11.59 -8.65
CA LYS A 244 -7.89 -10.16 -8.33
C LYS A 244 -9.09 -9.69 -7.49
N ARG A 245 -10.31 -10.11 -7.84
CA ARG A 245 -11.51 -9.78 -7.06
C ARG A 245 -11.49 -10.38 -5.66
N GLU A 246 -11.08 -11.63 -5.50
CA GLU A 246 -10.97 -12.28 -4.19
C GLU A 246 -9.92 -11.59 -3.31
N ALA A 247 -8.73 -11.32 -3.87
CA ALA A 247 -7.67 -10.60 -3.17
C ALA A 247 -8.12 -9.18 -2.77
N PHE A 248 -8.79 -8.48 -3.68
CA PHE A 248 -9.38 -7.17 -3.39
C PHE A 248 -10.44 -7.27 -2.30
N ALA A 249 -11.38 -8.22 -2.36
CA ALA A 249 -12.46 -8.37 -1.39
C ALA A 249 -11.91 -8.64 0.03
N ARG A 250 -10.90 -9.51 0.15
CA ARG A 250 -10.18 -9.73 1.42
C ARG A 250 -9.58 -8.43 1.95
N TYR A 251 -8.84 -7.71 1.10
CA TYR A 251 -8.21 -6.46 1.49
C TYR A 251 -9.23 -5.36 1.84
N ARG A 252 -10.31 -5.26 1.07
CA ARG A 252 -11.42 -4.31 1.29
C ARG A 252 -12.12 -4.58 2.62
N GLY A 253 -12.25 -5.84 3.02
CA GLY A 253 -12.80 -6.25 4.32
C GLY A 253 -12.03 -5.68 5.52
N LEU A 254 -10.74 -5.39 5.35
CA LEU A 254 -9.90 -4.75 6.35
C LEU A 254 -10.01 -3.22 6.33
N TYR A 255 -10.48 -2.61 5.24
CA TYR A 255 -10.57 -1.15 5.07
C TYR A 255 -11.95 -0.67 4.60
N PRO A 256 -13.07 -1.17 5.17
CA PRO A 256 -14.44 -0.94 4.65
C PRO A 256 -14.80 0.55 4.45
N ASP A 257 -14.17 1.41 5.23
CA ASP A 257 -14.39 2.84 5.39
C ASP A 257 -13.54 3.73 4.46
N LEU A 258 -12.47 3.20 3.85
CA LEU A 258 -11.56 4.02 3.05
C LEU A 258 -11.97 4.09 1.57
N PRO A 259 -11.90 5.29 0.96
CA PRO A 259 -12.03 5.42 -0.49
C PRO A 259 -10.97 4.60 -1.21
N ALA A 260 -11.39 3.88 -2.24
CA ALA A 260 -10.56 2.95 -3.00
C ALA A 260 -10.52 3.32 -4.48
N LEU A 261 -9.31 3.32 -5.02
CA LEU A 261 -9.03 3.53 -6.43
C LEU A 261 -8.35 2.31 -7.02
N PHE A 262 -8.77 1.91 -8.21
CA PHE A 262 -8.06 0.93 -9.02
C PHE A 262 -7.54 1.55 -10.31
N CYS A 263 -6.27 1.31 -10.64
CA CYS A 263 -5.66 1.66 -11.91
C CYS A 263 -5.21 0.39 -12.62
N GLY A 264 -5.76 0.12 -13.79
CA GLY A 264 -5.41 -1.05 -14.61
C GLY A 264 -5.26 -0.69 -16.08
N ASP A 265 -5.36 -1.68 -16.95
CA ASP A 265 -5.32 -1.51 -18.42
C ASP A 265 -6.54 -2.14 -19.13
N THR A 266 -6.69 -1.88 -20.43
CA THR A 266 -7.77 -2.43 -21.26
C THR A 266 -7.39 -3.69 -22.03
N GLY A 267 -6.12 -4.08 -22.05
CA GLY A 267 -5.61 -5.26 -22.75
C GLY A 267 -5.75 -6.56 -21.97
N GLN A 268 -6.04 -6.48 -20.67
CA GLN A 268 -6.23 -7.62 -19.78
C GLN A 268 -7.64 -7.69 -19.16
N GLY A 269 -7.84 -8.58 -18.18
CA GLY A 269 -9.08 -8.72 -17.42
C GLY A 269 -9.40 -7.57 -16.46
N ASP A 270 -8.64 -6.47 -16.49
CA ASP A 270 -8.77 -5.35 -15.56
C ASP A 270 -10.06 -4.56 -15.76
N ALA A 271 -10.56 -4.46 -16.98
CA ALA A 271 -11.88 -3.88 -17.23
C ALA A 271 -13.00 -4.67 -16.54
N GLU A 272 -12.95 -6.01 -16.59
CA GLU A 272 -13.95 -6.85 -15.89
C GLU A 272 -13.85 -6.70 -14.38
N VAL A 273 -12.62 -6.65 -13.83
CA VAL A 273 -12.38 -6.41 -12.40
C VAL A 273 -12.92 -5.05 -11.98
N ALA A 274 -12.58 -3.98 -12.70
CA ALA A 274 -13.02 -2.63 -12.42
C ALA A 274 -14.55 -2.51 -12.42
N LEU A 275 -15.21 -3.05 -13.45
CA LEU A 275 -16.66 -3.00 -13.57
C LEU A 275 -17.36 -3.76 -12.43
N ALA A 276 -16.86 -4.93 -12.06
CA ALA A 276 -17.43 -5.70 -10.95
C ALA A 276 -17.28 -4.94 -9.62
N LEU A 277 -16.08 -4.43 -9.34
CA LEU A 277 -15.81 -3.73 -8.08
C LEU A 277 -16.53 -2.38 -7.97
N LEU A 278 -16.75 -1.66 -9.09
CA LEU A 278 -17.60 -0.48 -9.12
C LEU A 278 -19.07 -0.83 -8.86
N ALA A 279 -19.59 -1.90 -9.49
CA ALA A 279 -20.98 -2.33 -9.31
C ALA A 279 -21.29 -2.75 -7.86
N ASP A 280 -20.31 -3.34 -7.18
CA ASP A 280 -20.41 -3.73 -5.77
C ASP A 280 -20.20 -2.55 -4.80
N GLY A 281 -19.92 -1.34 -5.29
CA GLY A 281 -19.61 -0.16 -4.48
C GLY A 281 -18.27 -0.26 -3.75
N ALA A 282 -17.40 -1.17 -4.18
CA ALA A 282 -16.14 -1.47 -3.53
C ALA A 282 -15.01 -0.51 -3.98
N LEU A 283 -15.17 0.13 -5.15
CA LEU A 283 -14.33 1.20 -5.67
C LEU A 283 -15.08 2.52 -5.77
N ASP A 284 -14.37 3.60 -5.49
CA ASP A 284 -14.84 4.98 -5.70
C ASP A 284 -14.38 5.51 -7.07
N LEU A 285 -13.29 4.98 -7.60
CA LEU A 285 -12.77 5.35 -8.92
C LEU A 285 -12.02 4.19 -9.58
N ALA A 286 -12.27 3.98 -10.87
CA ALA A 286 -11.48 3.10 -11.71
C ALA A 286 -10.87 3.88 -12.86
N LEU A 287 -9.54 3.84 -12.99
CA LEU A 287 -8.82 4.34 -14.16
C LEU A 287 -8.29 3.17 -14.98
N LEU A 288 -8.56 3.16 -16.27
CA LEU A 288 -8.00 2.15 -17.17
C LEU A 288 -7.16 2.81 -18.25
N HIS A 289 -5.91 2.35 -18.37
CA HIS A 289 -5.01 2.73 -19.43
C HIS A 289 -5.46 2.04 -20.72
N ASP A 290 -5.94 2.82 -21.69
CA ASP A 290 -6.31 2.32 -22.99
C ASP A 290 -5.05 2.00 -23.81
N VAL A 291 -4.70 0.71 -23.82
CA VAL A 291 -3.52 0.16 -24.50
C VAL A 291 -3.84 -0.57 -25.79
N VAL A 292 -5.14 -0.84 -26.04
CA VAL A 292 -5.60 -1.56 -27.24
C VAL A 292 -6.27 -0.65 -28.26
N GLY A 293 -6.51 0.63 -27.91
CA GLY A 293 -7.19 1.58 -28.78
C GLY A 293 -8.65 1.22 -28.94
N LEU A 294 -9.41 1.28 -27.84
CA LEU A 294 -10.82 0.90 -27.85
C LEU A 294 -11.64 1.74 -28.85
N GLU A 295 -12.50 1.05 -29.60
CA GLU A 295 -13.47 1.70 -30.48
C GLU A 295 -14.39 2.65 -29.70
N PRO A 296 -14.87 3.77 -30.30
CA PRO A 296 -15.66 4.78 -29.60
C PRO A 296 -16.88 4.24 -28.85
N ALA A 297 -17.56 3.23 -29.41
CA ALA A 297 -18.71 2.60 -28.76
C ALA A 297 -18.32 1.79 -27.51
N ALA A 298 -17.18 1.08 -27.55
CA ALA A 298 -16.67 0.32 -26.41
C ALA A 298 -16.20 1.26 -25.30
N ARG A 299 -15.51 2.34 -25.68
CA ARG A 299 -15.10 3.42 -24.77
C ARG A 299 -16.31 4.04 -24.04
N ALA A 300 -17.32 4.46 -24.80
CA ALA A 300 -18.54 5.04 -24.24
C ALA A 300 -19.28 4.05 -23.31
N ALA A 301 -19.27 2.75 -23.62
CA ALA A 301 -19.89 1.73 -22.79
C ALA A 301 -19.19 1.52 -21.44
N LEU A 302 -17.86 1.66 -21.38
CA LEU A 302 -17.10 1.62 -20.12
C LEU A 302 -17.28 2.90 -19.31
N GLU A 303 -17.20 4.05 -19.97
CA GLU A 303 -17.38 5.37 -19.34
C GLU A 303 -18.79 5.52 -18.73
N ALA A 304 -19.83 5.02 -19.41
CA ALA A 304 -21.19 4.97 -18.89
C ALA A 304 -21.36 4.14 -17.61
N LYS A 305 -20.39 3.24 -17.32
CA LYS A 305 -20.35 2.42 -16.10
C LYS A 305 -19.42 3.00 -15.03
N GLY A 306 -18.92 4.22 -15.22
CA GLY A 306 -18.09 4.93 -14.24
C GLY A 306 -16.59 4.69 -14.35
N VAL A 307 -16.13 3.99 -15.41
CA VAL A 307 -14.70 3.82 -15.68
C VAL A 307 -14.14 5.08 -16.33
N VAL A 308 -12.98 5.54 -15.89
CA VAL A 308 -12.26 6.64 -16.54
C VAL A 308 -11.14 6.07 -17.40
N LEU A 309 -11.29 6.19 -18.71
CA LEU A 309 -10.28 5.77 -19.68
C LEU A 309 -9.26 6.88 -19.92
N PHE A 310 -7.98 6.52 -19.96
CA PHE A 310 -6.89 7.44 -20.27
C PHE A 310 -5.86 6.78 -21.21
N GLU A 311 -5.13 7.58 -21.96
CA GLU A 311 -4.09 7.09 -22.90
C GLU A 311 -2.68 7.57 -22.50
N THR A 312 -2.60 8.57 -21.62
CA THR A 312 -1.34 9.04 -21.05
C THR A 312 -1.53 9.33 -19.56
N TYR A 313 -0.43 9.26 -18.81
CA TYR A 313 -0.45 9.60 -17.39
C TYR A 313 -0.65 11.11 -17.12
N LEU A 314 -0.57 11.97 -18.14
CA LEU A 314 -1.08 13.34 -18.04
C LEU A 314 -2.61 13.37 -18.04
N GLY A 315 -3.24 12.61 -18.94
CA GLY A 315 -4.69 12.41 -18.97
C GLY A 315 -5.21 11.80 -17.67
N ALA A 316 -4.53 10.77 -17.14
CA ALA A 316 -4.86 10.20 -15.84
C ALA A 316 -4.77 11.23 -14.70
N ALA A 317 -3.70 12.03 -14.67
CA ALA A 317 -3.54 13.08 -13.66
C ALA A 317 -4.64 14.13 -13.74
N LEU A 318 -5.04 14.53 -14.96
CA LEU A 318 -6.12 15.47 -15.18
C LEU A 318 -7.47 14.93 -14.68
N ALA A 319 -7.76 13.66 -14.97
CA ALA A 319 -8.95 12.99 -14.47
C ALA A 319 -8.97 12.91 -12.93
N LEU A 320 -7.84 12.56 -12.32
CA LEU A 320 -7.70 12.48 -10.87
C LEU A 320 -7.86 13.83 -10.18
N GLU A 321 -7.38 14.90 -10.81
CA GLU A 321 -7.59 16.26 -10.32
C GLU A 321 -9.06 16.65 -10.39
N GLY A 322 -9.73 16.39 -11.51
CA GLY A 322 -11.16 16.62 -11.68
C GLY A 322 -12.02 15.82 -10.68
N ALA A 323 -11.56 14.64 -10.26
CA ALA A 323 -12.21 13.80 -9.27
C ALA A 323 -11.80 14.11 -7.81
N GLY A 324 -10.95 15.10 -7.56
CA GLY A 324 -10.51 15.47 -6.19
C GLY A 324 -9.57 14.46 -5.52
N TRP A 325 -8.95 13.57 -6.29
CA TRP A 325 -7.95 12.63 -5.80
C TRP A 325 -6.58 13.28 -5.65
N ILE A 326 -6.28 14.26 -6.50
CA ILE A 326 -5.12 15.14 -6.38
C ILE A 326 -5.54 16.60 -6.54
N ASP A 327 -4.74 17.54 -6.04
CA ASP A 327 -4.96 18.98 -6.22
C ASP A 327 -4.20 19.54 -7.44
N ALA A 328 -4.45 20.81 -7.77
CA ALA A 328 -3.81 21.49 -8.90
C ALA A 328 -2.28 21.62 -8.77
N GLU A 329 -1.75 21.66 -7.55
CA GLU A 329 -0.29 21.73 -7.31
C GLU A 329 0.37 20.36 -7.54
N GLN A 330 -0.31 19.29 -7.11
CA GLN A 330 0.02 17.91 -7.40
C GLN A 330 -0.03 17.64 -8.91
N LEU A 331 -1.10 18.07 -9.61
CA LEU A 331 -1.19 17.99 -11.07
C LEU A 331 0.02 18.66 -11.74
N LEU A 332 0.34 19.90 -11.36
CA LEU A 332 1.51 20.62 -11.86
C LEU A 332 2.81 19.84 -11.67
N ARG A 333 3.03 19.26 -10.48
CA ARG A 333 4.21 18.45 -10.18
C ARG A 333 4.27 17.22 -11.09
N VAL A 334 3.16 16.49 -11.23
CA VAL A 334 3.08 15.34 -12.13
C VAL A 334 3.46 15.74 -13.54
N THR A 335 2.89 16.83 -14.07
CA THR A 335 3.17 17.29 -15.43
C THR A 335 4.64 17.64 -15.65
N ARG A 336 5.29 18.30 -14.69
CA ARG A 336 6.72 18.65 -14.78
C ARG A 336 7.61 17.41 -14.86
N PHE A 337 7.37 16.43 -13.98
CA PHE A 337 8.13 15.18 -13.98
C PHE A 337 7.85 14.36 -15.24
N ALA A 338 6.59 14.25 -15.64
CA ALA A 338 6.18 13.50 -16.82
C ALA A 338 6.83 14.07 -18.09
N ARG A 339 6.94 15.41 -18.22
CA ARG A 339 7.66 16.06 -19.34
C ARG A 339 9.14 15.77 -19.36
N ALA A 340 9.79 15.70 -18.20
CA ALA A 340 11.21 15.35 -18.11
C ALA A 340 11.43 13.88 -18.51
N GLU A 341 10.58 12.97 -18.02
CA GLU A 341 10.62 11.54 -18.37
C GLU A 341 10.33 11.32 -19.87
N TRP A 342 9.32 12.00 -20.41
CA TRP A 342 8.96 11.95 -21.83
C TRP A 342 10.13 12.31 -22.75
N LYS A 343 10.85 13.39 -22.45
CA LYS A 343 12.02 13.83 -23.22
C LYS A 343 13.17 12.82 -23.23
N ALA A 344 13.26 11.96 -22.22
CA ALA A 344 14.31 10.96 -22.10
C ALA A 344 13.98 9.65 -22.84
N ILE A 345 12.78 9.53 -23.43
CA ILE A 345 12.37 8.37 -24.20
C ILE A 345 12.69 8.60 -25.69
N PRO A 346 13.42 7.67 -26.33
CA PRO A 346 13.71 7.74 -27.76
C PRO A 346 12.49 7.24 -28.57
N PHE A 347 11.51 8.11 -28.78
CA PHE A 347 10.39 7.81 -29.68
C PHE A 347 10.82 7.91 -31.15
N ALA A 348 10.20 7.10 -32.01
CA ALA A 348 10.22 7.36 -33.45
C ALA A 348 9.52 8.70 -33.74
N GLU A 349 9.95 9.44 -34.78
CA GLU A 349 9.43 10.77 -35.11
C GLU A 349 7.91 10.79 -35.34
N ASP A 350 7.36 9.70 -35.86
CA ASP A 350 5.95 9.52 -36.21
C ASP A 350 5.16 8.67 -35.20
N ALA A 351 5.71 8.42 -34.01
CA ALA A 351 5.05 7.59 -33.00
C ALA A 351 3.65 8.17 -32.65
N PRO A 352 2.54 7.41 -32.85
CA PRO A 352 1.17 7.93 -32.70
C PRO A 352 0.90 8.56 -31.32
N ILE A 353 1.56 8.05 -30.29
CA ILE A 353 1.43 8.53 -28.92
C ILE A 353 1.91 9.98 -28.73
N GLN A 354 2.75 10.52 -29.61
CA GLN A 354 3.20 11.92 -29.52
C GLN A 354 2.03 12.91 -29.67
N ALA A 355 1.09 12.63 -30.56
CA ALA A 355 -0.09 13.48 -30.76
C ALA A 355 -1.02 13.44 -29.54
N VAL A 356 -1.23 12.25 -28.97
CA VAL A 356 -2.01 12.03 -27.76
C VAL A 356 -1.39 12.75 -26.56
N TRP A 357 -0.07 12.65 -26.41
CA TRP A 357 0.67 13.37 -25.37
C TRP A 357 0.54 14.89 -25.51
N ALA A 358 0.68 15.43 -26.72
CA ALA A 358 0.54 16.86 -26.97
C ALA A 358 -0.88 17.36 -26.63
N ARG A 359 -1.91 16.58 -26.99
CA ARG A 359 -3.31 16.86 -26.62
C ARG A 359 -3.49 16.93 -25.10
N ASP A 360 -3.04 15.92 -24.37
CA ASP A 360 -3.23 15.85 -22.92
C ASP A 360 -2.40 16.93 -22.19
N LEU A 361 -1.20 17.24 -22.69
CA LEU A 361 -0.40 18.35 -22.17
C LEU A 361 -1.12 19.70 -22.35
N ALA A 362 -1.66 19.97 -23.54
CA ALA A 362 -2.41 21.21 -23.79
C ALA A 362 -3.66 21.31 -22.88
N ALA A 363 -4.36 20.19 -22.66
CA ALA A 363 -5.51 20.14 -21.74
C ALA A 363 -5.10 20.47 -20.30
N VAL A 364 -3.96 19.94 -19.83
CA VAL A 364 -3.44 20.27 -18.50
C VAL A 364 -3.01 21.74 -18.39
N GLU A 365 -2.34 22.30 -19.41
CA GLU A 365 -1.96 23.72 -19.43
C GLU A 365 -3.17 24.64 -19.39
N ALA A 366 -4.23 24.29 -20.14
CA ALA A 366 -5.52 24.98 -20.08
C ALA A 366 -6.15 24.89 -18.68
N ARG A 367 -6.16 23.69 -18.08
CA ARG A 367 -6.70 23.45 -16.72
C ARG A 367 -5.97 24.25 -15.64
N LEU A 368 -4.64 24.40 -15.76
CA LEU A 368 -3.80 25.16 -14.84
C LEU A 368 -3.80 26.67 -15.11
N GLY A 369 -4.42 27.13 -16.19
CA GLY A 369 -4.47 28.54 -16.57
C GLY A 369 -3.10 29.14 -16.94
N ARG A 370 -2.12 28.31 -17.30
CA ARG A 370 -0.78 28.78 -17.71
C ARG A 370 -0.06 27.76 -18.60
N ALA A 371 0.65 28.28 -19.59
CA ALA A 371 1.61 27.49 -20.35
C ALA A 371 2.77 27.08 -19.42
N LEU A 372 3.12 25.79 -19.44
CA LEU A 372 4.27 25.32 -18.70
C LEU A 372 5.49 25.56 -19.57
N GLY A 373 6.26 26.59 -19.23
CA GLY A 373 7.56 26.88 -19.87
C GLY A 373 8.45 25.63 -19.99
N PRO A 374 9.53 25.67 -20.78
CA PRO A 374 10.40 24.51 -20.96
C PRO A 374 10.82 23.98 -19.59
N GLY A 375 10.45 22.72 -19.31
CA GLY A 375 10.70 22.08 -18.01
C GLY A 375 12.17 22.19 -17.58
N PRO A 376 12.48 22.02 -16.28
CA PRO A 376 13.85 22.11 -15.78
C PRO A 376 14.78 21.23 -16.61
N ARG A 377 15.93 21.79 -16.99
CA ARG A 377 16.96 21.12 -17.79
C ARG A 377 17.59 19.97 -17.01
#